data_AF-A0A552Z226-F1
#
_entry.id   AF-A0A552Z226-F1
#
_cell.length_a   1.000
_cell.length_b   1.000
_cell.length_c   1.000
_cell.angle_alpha   90.00
_cell.angle_beta   90.00
_cell.angle_gamma   90.00
#
_symmetry.space_group_name_H-M   'P 1'
#
loop_
_entity.id
_entity.type
_entity.pdbx_description
1 polymer ?
#
loop_
_entity_poly.entity_id
_entity_poly.type
_entity_poly.pdbx_seq_one_letter_code
_entity_poly.pdbx_strand_id
1 'polypeptide(L)'
;MIEHHQGYTAIKRHGRNSFRPIGKHPFKMIHNARSVKYDLIQQFESSTGIILPSGVKSNLCTQTVPILGKQLAVMELQIKETKP
;
A
#
# COMPACT_ATOMS: atom_id res chain seq x y z
N MET A 1 12.88 3.65 -3.21
CA MET A 1 13.44 2.90 -4.36
C MET A 1 12.77 1.54 -4.40
N ILE A 2 12.05 1.24 -5.48
CA ILE A 2 11.37 -0.04 -5.70
C ILE A 2 12.20 -0.79 -6.72
N GLU A 3 12.72 -1.94 -6.33
CA GLU A 3 13.48 -2.78 -7.25
C GLU A 3 12.57 -3.85 -7.85
N HIS A 4 12.69 -4.01 -9.16
CA HIS A 4 11.98 -5.04 -9.91
C HIS A 4 12.86 -6.28 -9.96
N HIS A 5 12.49 -7.33 -9.24
CA HIS A 5 13.20 -8.60 -9.27
C HIS A 5 12.46 -9.59 -10.14
N GLN A 6 13.23 -10.40 -10.90
CA GLN A 6 12.68 -11.58 -11.53
C GLN A 6 12.22 -12.53 -10.42
N GLY A 7 10.91 -12.72 -10.31
CA GLY A 7 10.21 -13.31 -9.18
C GLY A 7 10.78 -14.60 -8.56
N TYR A 8 10.34 -14.93 -7.33
CA TYR A 8 10.74 -16.19 -6.70
C TYR A 8 10.04 -17.37 -7.37
N THR A 9 10.72 -18.51 -7.44
CA THR A 9 10.13 -19.72 -8.02
C THR A 9 9.12 -20.29 -7.03
N ALA A 10 7.83 -20.18 -7.32
CA ALA A 10 6.79 -20.77 -6.50
C ALA A 10 6.81 -22.29 -6.66
N ILE A 11 6.83 -23.01 -5.55
CA ILE A 11 6.93 -24.47 -5.53
C ILE A 11 5.59 -25.05 -5.06
N LYS A 12 4.98 -25.96 -5.84
CA LYS A 12 3.81 -26.74 -5.39
C LYS A 12 4.27 -28.08 -4.88
N ARG A 13 3.63 -28.55 -3.81
CA ARG A 13 3.62 -29.97 -3.48
C ARG A 13 2.95 -30.76 -4.61
N HIS A 14 3.62 -31.80 -5.08
CA HIS A 14 3.12 -32.77 -6.04
C HIS A 14 3.25 -34.15 -5.39
N GLY A 15 2.13 -34.78 -5.01
CA GLY A 15 2.14 -36.06 -4.30
C GLY A 15 2.69 -36.00 -2.86
N ARG A 16 3.02 -37.17 -2.29
CA ARG A 16 3.45 -37.29 -0.87
C ARG A 16 4.85 -36.70 -0.61
N ASN A 17 5.81 -36.92 -1.52
CA ASN A 17 7.23 -36.59 -1.32
C ASN A 17 7.89 -35.74 -2.43
N SER A 18 7.14 -35.18 -3.40
CA SER A 18 7.75 -34.38 -4.47
C SER A 18 7.24 -32.93 -4.51
N PHE A 19 8.11 -32.04 -4.99
CA PHE A 19 7.86 -30.62 -5.14
C PHE A 19 8.17 -30.23 -6.59
N ARG A 20 7.31 -29.45 -7.23
CA ARG A 20 7.53 -28.95 -8.60
C ARG A 20 7.46 -27.43 -8.67
N PRO A 21 8.34 -26.76 -9.44
CA PRO A 21 8.20 -25.33 -9.71
C PRO A 21 6.95 -25.08 -10.57
N ILE A 22 6.15 -24.09 -10.20
CA ILE A 22 4.90 -23.71 -10.89
C ILE A 22 5.11 -22.47 -11.78
N GLY A 23 6.22 -21.77 -11.61
CA GLY A 23 6.53 -20.53 -12.31
C GLY A 23 7.21 -19.52 -11.38
N LYS A 24 7.67 -18.41 -11.96
CA LYS A 24 8.21 -17.28 -11.21
C LYS A 24 7.08 -16.34 -10.83
N HIS A 25 6.93 -16.05 -9.54
CA HIS A 25 5.96 -15.07 -9.09
C HIS A 25 6.65 -13.72 -8.88
N PRO A 26 6.34 -12.69 -9.71
CA PRO A 26 7.01 -11.40 -9.61
C PRO A 26 6.74 -10.79 -8.24
N PHE A 27 7.79 -10.26 -7.61
CA PHE A 27 7.67 -9.50 -6.37
C PHE A 27 8.49 -8.21 -6.51
N LYS A 28 8.09 -7.21 -5.73
CA LYS A 28 8.79 -5.92 -5.65
C LYS A 28 9.37 -5.79 -4.26
N MET A 29 10.66 -5.53 -4.17
CA MET A 29 11.30 -5.28 -2.88
C MET A 29 11.21 -3.79 -2.56
N ILE A 30 10.69 -3.48 -1.39
CA ILE A 30 10.55 -2.11 -0.90
C ILE A 30 11.56 -1.90 0.21
N HIS A 31 12.69 -1.26 -0.12
CA HIS A 31 13.72 -0.93 0.87
C HIS A 31 13.33 0.22 1.80
N ASN A 32 12.45 1.10 1.33
CA ASN A 32 12.00 2.26 2.09
C ASN A 32 10.50 2.50 1.84
N ALA A 33 9.68 1.95 2.72
CA ALA A 33 8.23 2.06 2.66
C ALA A 33 7.74 3.51 2.72
N ARG A 34 8.44 4.38 3.45
CA ARG A 34 8.09 5.80 3.56
C ARG A 34 8.24 6.52 2.22
N SER A 35 9.33 6.25 1.49
CA SER A 35 9.55 6.82 0.15
C SER A 35 8.48 6.39 -0.85
N VAL A 36 8.08 5.12 -0.81
CA VAL A 36 7.04 4.57 -1.68
C VAL A 36 5.68 5.18 -1.37
N LYS A 37 5.35 5.38 -0.09
CA LYS A 37 4.12 6.05 0.30
C LYS A 37 4.05 7.50 -0.23
N TYR A 38 5.14 8.25 -0.13
CA TYR A 38 5.19 9.61 -0.69
C TYR A 38 5.01 9.63 -2.20
N ASP A 39 5.64 8.71 -2.92
CA ASP A 39 5.52 8.61 -4.38
C ASP A 39 4.08 8.28 -4.82
N LEU A 40 3.42 7.35 -4.11
CA LEU A 40 2.01 7.03 -4.33
C LEU A 40 1.08 8.21 -4.02
N ILE A 41 1.35 8.96 -2.95
CA ILE A 41 0.60 10.18 -2.64
C ILE A 41 0.79 11.20 -3.77
N GLN A 42 2.03 11.38 -4.25
CA GLN A 42 2.31 12.32 -5.33
C GLN A 42 1.59 11.95 -6.63
N GLN A 43 1.56 10.66 -6.97
CA GLN A 43 0.81 10.13 -8.11
C GLN A 43 -0.70 10.37 -7.95
N PHE A 44 -1.24 10.14 -6.76
CA PHE A 44 -2.65 10.43 -6.45
C PHE A 44 -2.99 11.91 -6.66
N GLU A 45 -2.17 12.83 -6.13
CA GLU A 45 -2.37 14.28 -6.31
C GLU A 45 -2.33 14.67 -7.78
N SER A 46 -1.40 14.09 -8.56
CA SER A 46 -1.28 14.35 -10.00
C SER A 46 -2.46 13.79 -10.82
N SER A 47 -3.03 12.65 -10.41
CA SER A 47 -4.13 12.00 -11.12
C SER A 47 -5.49 12.61 -10.81
N THR A 48 -5.68 13.14 -9.60
CA THR A 48 -6.99 13.66 -9.14
C THR A 48 -7.04 15.18 -9.10
N GLY A 49 -5.88 15.85 -9.11
CA GLY A 49 -5.78 17.30 -8.90
C GLY A 49 -6.03 17.74 -7.46
N ILE A 50 -6.27 16.80 -6.54
CA ILE A 50 -6.53 17.08 -5.13
C ILE A 50 -5.18 17.17 -4.41
N ILE A 51 -4.82 18.35 -3.90
CA ILE A 51 -3.59 18.55 -3.12
C ILE A 51 -3.89 18.26 -1.66
N LEU A 52 -3.20 17.28 -1.07
CA LEU A 52 -3.34 16.95 0.35
C LEU A 52 -2.55 17.96 1.20
N PRO A 53 -3.08 18.38 2.37
CA PRO A 53 -2.33 19.17 3.33
C PRO A 53 -1.10 18.43 3.86
N SER A 54 -0.03 19.15 4.20
CA SER A 54 1.24 18.56 4.69
C SER A 54 1.06 17.65 5.91
N GLY A 55 0.17 18.02 6.84
CA GLY A 55 -0.17 17.20 8.01
C GLY A 55 -0.81 15.86 7.65
N VAL A 56 -1.67 15.85 6.63
CA VAL A 56 -2.30 14.62 6.11
C VAL A 56 -1.24 13.72 5.47
N LYS A 57 -0.36 14.27 4.63
CA LYS A 57 0.74 13.49 4.01
C LYS A 57 1.65 12.85 5.06
N SER A 58 1.95 13.58 6.14
CA SER A 58 2.76 13.05 7.25
C SER A 58 2.06 11.89 7.95
N ASN A 59 0.78 12.04 8.31
CA ASN A 59 0.01 10.99 8.99
C ASN A 59 -0.13 9.73 8.13
N LEU A 60 -0.39 9.86 6.82
CA LEU A 60 -0.43 8.73 5.88
C LEU A 60 0.91 7.96 5.85
N CYS A 61 2.01 8.68 5.97
CA CYS A 61 3.35 8.09 5.92
C CYS A 61 3.76 7.41 7.22
N THR A 62 3.40 7.97 8.38
CA THR A 62 3.89 7.54 9.71
C THR A 62 2.92 6.64 10.46
N GLN A 63 1.61 6.77 10.27
CA GLN A 63 0.64 5.99 11.02
C GLN A 63 0.52 4.56 10.45
N THR A 64 0.30 3.61 11.37
CA THR A 64 -0.06 2.24 11.01
C THR A 64 -1.46 2.23 10.41
N VAL A 65 -1.60 1.54 9.27
CA VAL A 65 -2.83 1.46 8.45
C VAL A 65 -4.13 1.22 9.25
N PRO A 66 -4.17 0.36 10.31
CA PRO A 66 -5.40 0.15 11.07
C PRO A 66 -5.85 1.36 11.92
N ILE A 67 -4.94 2.25 12.33
CA ILE A 67 -5.30 3.44 13.12
C ILE A 67 -5.85 4.52 12.20
N LEU A 68 -5.18 4.75 11.08
CA LEU A 68 -5.57 5.72 10.07
C LEU A 68 -6.94 5.39 9.46
N GLY A 69 -7.21 4.12 9.13
CA GLY A 69 -8.50 3.70 8.59
C GLY A 69 -9.65 3.96 9.56
N LYS A 70 -9.44 3.72 10.87
CA LYS A 70 -10.43 4.06 11.91
C LYS A 70 -10.67 5.57 12.00
N GLN A 71 -9.61 6.38 11.97
CA GLN A 71 -9.73 7.84 12.02
C GLN A 71 -10.46 8.41 10.80
N LEU A 72 -10.17 7.90 9.60
CA LEU A 72 -10.85 8.30 8.37
C LEU A 72 -12.33 7.91 8.37
N ALA A 73 -12.66 6.70 8.82
CA ALA A 73 -14.06 6.26 8.95
C ALA A 73 -14.85 7.10 9.95
N VAL A 74 -14.23 7.47 11.09
CA VAL A 74 -14.85 8.36 12.08
C VAL A 74 -15.08 9.77 11.50
N MET A 75 -14.10 10.34 10.79
CA MET A 75 -14.27 11.63 10.13
C MET A 75 -15.37 11.59 9.06
N GLU A 76 -15.48 10.52 8.28
CA GLU A 76 -16.54 10.36 7.29
C GLU A 76 -17.93 10.34 7.95
N LEU A 77 -18.08 9.61 9.06
CA LEU A 77 -19.32 9.58 9.85
C LEU A 77 -19.67 10.98 10.38
N GLN A 78 -18.70 11.69 10.96
CA GLN A 78 -18.90 13.05 11.46
C GLN A 78 -19.33 14.01 10.35
N ILE A 79 -18.73 13.94 9.16
CA ILE A 79 -19.11 14.79 8.02
C ILE A 79 -20.52 14.46 7.52
N LYS A 80 -20.94 13.18 7.56
CA LYS A 80 -22.32 12.78 7.23
C LYS A 80 -23.33 13.27 8.26
N GLU A 81 -22.99 13.25 9.55
CA GLU A 81 -23.87 13.71 10.64
C GLU A 81 -23.95 15.24 10.75
N THR A 82 -22.89 15.96 10.34
CA THR A 82 -22.84 17.43 10.40
C THR A 82 -23.27 18.13 9.11
N LYS A 83 -23.55 17.37 8.04
CA LYS A 83 -24.19 17.92 6.83
C LYS A 83 -25.67 18.20 7.15
N PRO A 84 -26.16 19.44 7.00
CA PRO A 84 -27.58 19.75 7.17
C PRO A 84 -28.44 19.05 6.10
#